data_AF-C0E235-F1
#
_entry.id   AF-C0E235-F1
#
_cell.length_a   1.000
_cell.length_b   1.000
_cell.length_c   1.000
_cell.angle_alpha   90.00
_cell.angle_beta   90.00
_cell.angle_gamma   90.00
#
_symmetry.space_group_name_H-M   'P 1'
#
loop_
_entity.id
_entity.type
_entity.pdbx_description
1 polymer ?
#
loop_
_entity_poly.entity_id
_entity_poly.type
_entity_poly.pdbx_seq_one_letter_code
_entity_poly.pdbx_strand_id
1 'polypeptide(L)'
;MTGTSDSVAVAIAERYLADTVEHFQVWETHYPKPEGDPSQEALASSEEASVRLIEMILEYAKETEDALLHVGAAFDANFTYATAIRLAEDGGAHSVRGVKLSSDRLGWSVVELSITTVRRIAYFCRQRSLVDRIRVYGQLVHYFHGLLGPWKCVAADASSECISGLIIAIELLVTSLKEYHSEGHGVVVKRTGVL
;
A
#
# COMPACT_ATOMS: atom_id res chain seq x y z
N MET A 1 -20.18 0.24 -16.22
CA MET A 1 -19.05 1.19 -16.25
C MET A 1 -17.98 0.89 -15.19
N THR A 2 -18.10 -0.17 -14.40
CA THR A 2 -17.12 -0.55 -13.35
C THR A 2 -15.80 -1.09 -13.91
N GLY A 3 -15.83 -1.85 -15.02
CA GLY A 3 -14.63 -2.50 -15.55
C GLY A 3 -13.50 -1.58 -16.01
N THR A 4 -13.77 -0.30 -16.35
CA THR A 4 -12.71 0.65 -16.73
C THR A 4 -11.96 1.19 -15.52
N SER A 5 -12.65 1.55 -14.44
CA SER A 5 -12.00 1.99 -13.19
C SER A 5 -11.25 0.85 -12.51
N ASP A 6 -11.82 -0.37 -12.53
CA ASP A 6 -11.14 -1.55 -11.98
C ASP A 6 -9.83 -1.86 -12.73
N SER A 7 -9.83 -1.73 -14.06
CA SER A 7 -8.62 -1.90 -14.88
C SER A 7 -7.55 -0.84 -14.61
N VAL A 8 -7.92 0.40 -14.29
CA VAL A 8 -6.97 1.47 -13.98
C VAL A 8 -6.33 1.23 -12.61
N ALA A 9 -7.13 0.89 -11.60
CA ALA A 9 -6.63 0.56 -10.26
C ALA A 9 -5.57 -0.55 -10.31
N VAL A 10 -5.83 -1.59 -11.09
CA VAL A 10 -4.91 -2.72 -11.28
C VAL A 10 -3.63 -2.27 -11.99
N ALA A 11 -3.74 -1.51 -13.08
CA ALA A 11 -2.57 -1.03 -13.82
C ALA A 11 -1.65 -0.12 -12.98
N ILE A 12 -2.24 0.75 -12.14
CA ILE A 12 -1.48 1.59 -11.19
C ILE A 12 -0.76 0.71 -10.17
N ALA A 13 -1.46 -0.26 -9.58
CA ALA A 13 -0.88 -1.14 -8.57
C ALA A 13 0.25 -2.03 -9.15
N GLU A 14 0.08 -2.53 -10.37
CA GLU A 14 1.15 -3.24 -11.11
C GLU A 14 2.36 -2.35 -11.37
N ARG A 15 2.13 -1.06 -11.71
CA ARG A 15 3.21 -0.10 -11.90
C ARG A 15 3.99 0.13 -10.61
N TYR A 16 3.30 0.37 -9.50
CA TYR A 16 3.93 0.53 -8.19
C TYR A 16 4.72 -0.72 -7.77
N LEU A 17 4.18 -1.91 -8.04
CA LEU A 17 4.90 -3.16 -7.79
C LEU A 17 6.17 -3.26 -8.65
N ALA A 18 6.09 -2.96 -9.94
CA ALA A 18 7.23 -3.02 -10.86
C ALA A 18 8.35 -2.03 -10.44
N ASP A 19 7.98 -0.78 -10.16
CA ASP A 19 8.90 0.26 -9.68
C ASP A 19 9.56 -0.17 -8.35
N THR A 20 8.83 -0.87 -7.48
CA THR A 20 9.39 -1.39 -6.23
C THR A 20 10.35 -2.54 -6.45
N VAL A 21 9.96 -3.57 -7.22
CA VAL A 21 10.74 -4.78 -7.45
C VAL A 21 12.08 -4.49 -8.14
N GLU A 22 12.12 -3.53 -9.07
CA GLU A 22 13.36 -3.08 -9.71
C GLU A 22 14.43 -2.69 -8.69
N HIS A 23 14.02 -2.12 -7.55
CA HIS A 23 14.91 -1.65 -6.49
C HIS A 23 15.04 -2.65 -5.32
N PHE A 24 14.15 -3.65 -5.24
CA PHE A 24 14.00 -4.56 -4.10
C PHE A 24 14.91 -5.80 -4.14
N GLN A 25 15.48 -6.16 -5.30
CA GLN A 25 16.33 -7.36 -5.46
C GLN A 25 17.55 -7.40 -4.51
N VAL A 26 17.96 -6.26 -3.96
CA VAL A 26 19.07 -6.14 -3.01
C VAL A 26 18.63 -6.46 -1.56
N TRP A 27 17.34 -6.40 -1.25
CA TRP A 27 16.82 -6.50 0.13
C TRP A 27 16.35 -7.91 0.48
N GLU A 28 15.87 -8.69 -0.50
CA GLU A 28 15.43 -10.07 -0.30
C GLU A 28 16.54 -10.98 0.27
N THR A 29 17.80 -10.69 -0.04
CA THR A 29 18.97 -11.41 0.50
C THR A 29 19.31 -11.07 1.95
N HIS A 30 18.79 -9.97 2.51
CA HIS A 30 19.18 -9.44 3.82
C HIS A 30 18.06 -9.37 4.85
N TYR A 31 16.80 -9.43 4.41
CA TYR A 31 15.64 -9.32 5.29
C TYR A 31 14.70 -10.49 5.03
N PRO A 32 14.82 -11.58 5.81
CA PRO A 32 13.92 -12.72 5.67
C PRO A 32 12.48 -12.28 5.97
N LYS A 33 11.54 -13.05 5.43
CA LYS A 33 10.12 -12.83 5.67
C LYS A 33 9.84 -12.75 7.17
N PRO A 34 9.15 -11.71 7.64
CA PRO A 34 8.84 -11.60 9.06
C PRO A 34 7.87 -12.73 9.49
N GLU A 35 8.31 -13.53 10.47
CA GLU A 35 7.51 -14.62 11.03
C GLU A 35 6.48 -14.11 12.06
N GLY A 36 5.50 -14.96 12.34
CA GLY A 36 4.48 -14.75 13.37
C GLY A 36 3.29 -13.90 12.92
N ASP A 37 2.10 -14.49 12.93
CA ASP A 37 0.86 -13.71 12.85
C ASP A 37 0.59 -13.09 14.22
N PRO A 38 0.37 -11.76 14.32
CA PRO A 38 -0.04 -11.15 15.57
C PRO A 38 -1.41 -11.70 15.98
N SER A 39 -1.66 -11.77 17.29
CA SER A 39 -2.95 -12.24 17.79
C SER A 39 -4.09 -11.38 17.21
N GLN A 40 -5.22 -12.01 16.92
CA GLN A 40 -6.40 -11.31 16.38
C GLN A 40 -6.85 -10.17 17.32
N GLU A 41 -6.73 -10.37 18.63
CA GLU A 41 -7.04 -9.36 19.65
C GLU A 41 -6.13 -8.12 19.54
N ALA A 42 -4.83 -8.29 19.29
CA ALA A 42 -3.89 -7.18 19.11
C ALA A 42 -4.17 -6.38 17.80
N LEU A 43 -4.73 -7.04 16.79
CA LEU A 43 -5.11 -6.42 15.53
C LEU A 43 -6.49 -5.74 15.59
N ALA A 44 -7.44 -6.29 16.34
CA ALA A 44 -8.79 -5.77 16.47
C ALA A 44 -8.87 -4.49 17.33
N SER A 45 -7.85 -4.23 18.15
CA SER A 45 -7.74 -2.96 18.87
C SER A 45 -7.79 -1.77 17.90
N SER A 46 -8.69 -0.81 18.15
CA SER A 46 -8.88 0.38 17.30
C SER A 46 -9.41 0.08 15.89
N GLU A 47 -10.42 -0.79 15.79
CA GLU A 47 -11.16 -1.08 14.55
C GLU A 47 -11.63 0.20 13.83
N GLU A 48 -12.30 1.11 14.53
CA GLU A 48 -12.85 2.34 13.93
C GLU A 48 -11.75 3.20 13.27
N ALA A 49 -10.61 3.36 13.94
CA ALA A 49 -9.49 4.13 13.39
C ALA A 49 -8.86 3.43 12.17
N SER A 50 -8.76 2.09 12.22
CA SER A 50 -8.22 1.29 11.11
C SER A 50 -9.13 1.32 9.90
N VAL A 51 -10.44 1.19 10.10
CA VAL A 51 -11.45 1.31 9.04
C VAL A 51 -11.42 2.71 8.43
N ARG A 52 -11.36 3.76 9.26
CA ARG A 52 -11.25 5.14 8.76
C ARG A 52 -9.96 5.36 7.96
N LEU A 53 -8.83 4.79 8.39
CA LEU A 53 -7.56 4.86 7.66
C LEU A 53 -7.66 4.20 6.28
N ILE A 54 -8.29 3.03 6.20
CA ILE A 54 -8.53 2.34 4.93
C ILE A 54 -9.40 3.19 4.00
N GLU A 55 -10.45 3.83 4.52
CA GLU A 55 -11.28 4.75 3.72
C GLU A 55 -10.49 5.94 3.17
N MET A 56 -9.58 6.53 3.97
CA MET A 56 -8.70 7.60 3.47
C MET A 56 -7.73 7.13 2.38
N ILE A 57 -7.16 5.93 2.52
CA ILE A 57 -6.30 5.34 1.48
C ILE A 57 -7.10 5.10 0.19
N LEU A 58 -8.33 4.61 0.30
CA LEU A 58 -9.21 4.39 -0.85
C LEU A 58 -9.65 5.69 -1.52
N GLU A 59 -9.95 6.72 -0.74
CA GLU A 59 -10.29 8.05 -1.27
C GLU A 59 -9.11 8.63 -2.05
N TYR A 60 -7.90 8.58 -1.48
CA TYR A 60 -6.67 8.97 -2.17
C TYR A 60 -6.43 8.18 -3.45
N ALA A 61 -6.58 6.84 -3.42
CA ALA A 61 -6.39 6.01 -4.60
C ALA A 61 -7.37 6.38 -5.73
N LYS A 62 -8.62 6.68 -5.40
CA LYS A 62 -9.62 7.12 -6.39
C LYS A 62 -9.30 8.49 -6.96
N GLU A 63 -8.83 9.43 -6.14
CA GLU A 63 -8.35 10.72 -6.63
C GLU A 63 -7.18 10.56 -7.62
N THR A 64 -6.23 9.66 -7.33
CA THR A 64 -5.14 9.30 -8.26
C THR A 64 -5.69 8.71 -9.56
N GLU A 65 -6.62 7.75 -9.50
CA GLU A 65 -7.25 7.12 -10.66
C GLU A 65 -7.98 8.16 -11.52
N ASP A 66 -8.79 9.02 -10.91
CA ASP A 66 -9.55 10.06 -11.59
C ASP A 66 -8.62 11.10 -12.23
N ALA A 67 -7.57 11.54 -11.54
CA ALA A 67 -6.59 12.46 -12.11
C ALA A 67 -5.89 11.88 -13.34
N LEU A 68 -5.50 10.60 -13.30
CA LEU A 68 -4.92 9.91 -14.45
C LEU A 68 -5.90 9.79 -15.62
N LEU A 69 -7.17 9.48 -15.34
CA LEU A 69 -8.20 9.36 -16.37
C LEU A 69 -8.54 10.70 -17.04
N HIS A 70 -8.60 11.79 -16.26
CA HIS A 70 -9.06 13.09 -16.76
C HIS A 70 -7.93 13.98 -17.28
N VAL A 71 -6.75 13.90 -16.67
CA VAL A 71 -5.63 14.83 -16.90
C VAL A 71 -4.40 14.11 -17.47
N GLY A 72 -4.39 12.77 -17.47
CA GLY A 72 -3.25 11.96 -17.95
C GLY A 72 -2.05 11.99 -17.00
N ALA A 73 -2.20 12.57 -15.81
CA ALA A 73 -1.18 12.69 -14.79
C ALA A 73 -1.80 12.63 -13.39
N ALA A 74 -1.14 11.93 -12.48
CA ALA A 74 -1.45 11.99 -11.05
C ALA A 74 -0.59 13.07 -10.40
N PHE A 75 -1.21 13.91 -9.55
CA PHE A 75 -0.50 14.88 -8.73
C PHE A 75 -0.61 14.46 -7.26
N ASP A 76 0.52 14.27 -6.59
CA ASP A 76 0.60 13.90 -5.18
C ASP A 76 0.35 15.11 -4.25
N ALA A 77 -0.73 15.86 -4.47
CA ALA A 77 -1.02 17.07 -3.68
C ALA A 77 -1.54 16.77 -2.26
N ASN A 78 -2.23 15.64 -2.09
CA ASN A 78 -2.84 15.21 -0.82
C ASN A 78 -1.98 14.21 -0.02
N PHE A 79 -0.73 14.05 -0.45
CA PHE A 79 0.22 13.07 0.06
C PHE A 79 1.51 13.76 0.50
N THR A 80 2.00 13.47 1.71
CA THR A 80 3.31 13.95 2.14
C THR A 80 3.94 12.98 3.14
N TYR A 81 5.23 12.69 2.97
CA TYR A 81 5.99 11.94 3.97
C TYR A 81 6.06 12.72 5.29
N ALA A 82 5.67 12.06 6.36
CA ALA A 82 5.56 12.65 7.69
C ALA A 82 6.24 11.77 8.74
N THR A 83 6.53 12.36 9.89
CA THR A 83 6.99 11.66 11.07
C THR A 83 5.91 11.73 12.13
N ALA A 84 5.39 10.56 12.54
CA ALA A 84 4.47 10.43 13.65
C ALA A 84 5.26 10.17 14.95
N ILE A 85 4.75 10.66 16.07
CA ILE A 85 5.26 10.30 17.39
C ILE A 85 4.27 9.32 17.99
N ARG A 86 4.73 8.09 18.21
CA ARG A 86 3.96 7.04 18.86
C ARG A 86 4.45 6.90 20.29
N LEU A 87 3.51 6.89 21.23
CA LEU A 87 3.79 6.51 22.61
C LEU A 87 3.80 4.97 22.68
N ALA A 88 4.90 4.40 23.17
CA ALA A 88 4.98 3.00 23.56
C ALA A 88 4.22 2.78 24.87
N GLU A 89 3.87 1.51 25.10
CA GLU A 89 3.13 1.08 26.29
C GLU A 89 3.91 1.34 27.59
N ASP A 90 5.23 1.43 27.52
CA ASP A 90 6.12 1.80 28.63
C ASP A 90 6.20 3.33 28.87
N GLY A 91 5.47 4.12 28.09
CA GLY A 91 5.49 5.58 28.14
C GLY A 91 6.63 6.24 27.36
N GLY A 92 7.47 5.45 26.66
CA GLY A 92 8.47 5.97 25.74
C GLY A 92 7.85 6.60 24.50
N ALA A 93 8.45 7.66 23.95
CA ALA A 93 8.03 8.23 22.68
C ALA A 93 8.96 7.76 21.56
N HIS A 94 8.42 7.09 20.56
CA HIS A 94 9.14 6.67 19.37
C HIS A 94 8.70 7.47 18.15
N SER A 95 9.68 7.91 17.39
CA SER A 95 9.48 8.54 16.09
C SER A 95 9.28 7.45 15.03
N VAL A 96 8.14 7.46 14.35
CA VAL A 96 7.80 6.50 13.29
C VAL A 96 7.58 7.25 11.99
N ARG A 97 8.22 6.79 10.92
CA ARG A 97 7.99 7.37 9.58
C ARG A 97 6.64 6.91 9.05
N GLY A 98 5.95 7.81 8.38
CA GLY A 98 4.61 7.57 7.86
C GLY A 98 4.30 8.44 6.66
N VAL A 99 3.08 8.28 6.17
CA VAL A 99 2.50 9.12 5.12
C VAL A 99 1.31 9.84 5.68
N LYS A 100 1.32 11.17 5.62
CA LYS A 100 0.13 11.96 5.90
C LYS A 100 -0.75 11.97 4.66
N LEU A 101 -2.00 11.55 4.85
CA LEU A 101 -3.07 11.67 3.87
C LEU A 101 -4.06 12.72 4.35
N SER A 102 -4.54 13.54 3.42
CA SER A 102 -5.56 14.55 3.68
C SER A 102 -6.80 14.25 2.83
N SER A 103 -7.97 14.46 3.40
CA SER A 103 -9.29 14.24 2.82
C SER A 103 -10.22 15.35 3.29
N ASP A 104 -10.93 15.98 2.35
CA ASP A 104 -11.89 17.04 2.68
C ASP A 104 -13.05 16.51 3.54
N ARG A 105 -13.36 15.22 3.42
CA ARG A 105 -14.45 14.55 4.14
C ARG A 105 -14.01 13.95 5.48
N LEU A 106 -12.83 13.31 5.49
CA LEU A 106 -12.33 12.52 6.61
C LEU A 106 -11.27 13.26 7.44
N GLY A 107 -10.90 14.48 7.08
CA GLY A 107 -9.81 15.21 7.71
C GLY A 107 -8.46 14.67 7.28
N TRP A 108 -7.51 14.53 8.20
CA TRP A 108 -6.20 13.96 7.89
C TRP A 108 -5.86 12.80 8.81
N SER A 109 -4.99 11.92 8.35
CA SER A 109 -4.41 10.85 9.15
C SER A 109 -3.02 10.50 8.67
N VAL A 110 -2.28 9.78 9.51
CA VAL A 110 -0.95 9.27 9.17
C VAL A 110 -1.00 7.75 9.07
N VAL A 111 -0.63 7.24 7.89
CA VAL A 111 -0.31 5.83 7.71
C VAL A 111 1.10 5.60 8.24
N GLU A 112 1.22 5.03 9.45
CA GLU A 112 2.51 4.60 9.98
C GLU A 112 3.09 3.47 9.11
N LEU A 113 4.31 3.65 8.59
CA LEU A 113 4.97 2.67 7.72
C LEU A 113 5.70 1.63 8.57
N SER A 114 4.93 0.73 9.17
CA SER A 114 5.39 -0.38 10.01
C SER A 114 4.70 -1.69 9.66
N ILE A 115 5.37 -2.81 9.97
CA ILE A 115 4.80 -4.16 9.87
C ILE A 115 3.45 -4.30 10.60
N THR A 116 3.32 -3.68 11.78
CA THR A 116 2.10 -3.75 12.59
C THR A 116 0.93 -3.07 11.89
N THR A 117 1.14 -1.89 11.32
CA THR A 117 0.12 -1.16 10.58
C THR A 117 -0.31 -1.91 9.33
N VAL A 118 0.64 -2.46 8.56
CA VAL A 118 0.32 -3.26 7.37
C VAL A 118 -0.54 -4.47 7.73
N ARG A 119 -0.19 -5.20 8.80
CA ARG A 119 -0.96 -6.37 9.25
C ARG A 119 -2.37 -5.99 9.71
N ARG A 120 -2.54 -4.86 10.42
CA ARG A 120 -3.87 -4.34 10.80
C ARG A 120 -4.71 -3.96 9.59
N ILE A 121 -4.14 -3.22 8.65
CA ILE A 121 -4.82 -2.87 7.39
C ILE A 121 -5.24 -4.14 6.66
N ALA A 122 -4.33 -5.10 6.49
CA ALA A 122 -4.62 -6.38 5.84
C ALA A 122 -5.76 -7.15 6.52
N TYR A 123 -5.81 -7.16 7.85
CA TYR A 123 -6.87 -7.80 8.61
C TYR A 123 -8.25 -7.23 8.28
N PHE A 124 -8.42 -5.91 8.31
CA PHE A 124 -9.69 -5.25 8.01
C PHE A 124 -10.01 -5.22 6.51
N CYS A 125 -9.00 -5.26 5.64
CA CYS A 125 -9.16 -5.37 4.19
C CYS A 125 -9.73 -6.72 3.74
N ARG A 126 -9.70 -7.78 4.58
CA ARG A 126 -10.29 -9.10 4.23
C ARG A 126 -11.78 -9.05 3.88
N GLN A 127 -12.49 -8.07 4.43
CA GLN A 127 -13.93 -7.90 4.19
C GLN A 127 -14.24 -7.01 2.96
N ARG A 128 -13.20 -6.48 2.30
CA ARG A 128 -13.34 -5.55 1.16
C ARG A 128 -13.33 -6.30 -0.17
N SER A 129 -13.82 -5.62 -1.20
CA SER A 129 -13.75 -6.11 -2.58
C SER A 129 -12.29 -6.35 -2.99
N LEU A 130 -12.06 -7.26 -3.94
CA LEU A 130 -10.71 -7.55 -4.43
C LEU A 130 -10.02 -6.31 -5.00
N VAL A 131 -10.75 -5.47 -5.74
CA VAL A 131 -10.20 -4.24 -6.31
C VAL A 131 -9.84 -3.23 -5.21
N ASP A 132 -10.64 -3.11 -4.16
CA ASP A 132 -10.29 -2.23 -3.03
C ASP A 132 -9.07 -2.75 -2.26
N ARG A 133 -8.93 -4.07 -2.11
CA ARG A 133 -7.70 -4.68 -1.58
C ARG A 133 -6.48 -4.28 -2.44
N ILE A 134 -6.59 -4.40 -3.76
CA ILE A 134 -5.52 -4.03 -4.71
C ILE A 134 -5.16 -2.54 -4.59
N ARG A 135 -6.15 -1.64 -4.52
CA ARG A 135 -5.93 -0.20 -4.29
C ARG A 135 -5.13 0.04 -3.02
N VAL A 136 -5.58 -0.52 -1.90
CA VAL A 136 -4.95 -0.31 -0.59
C VAL A 136 -3.52 -0.86 -0.58
N TYR A 137 -3.31 -2.09 -1.04
CA TYR A 137 -1.98 -2.70 -1.03
C TYR A 137 -1.03 -2.04 -2.03
N GLY A 138 -1.53 -1.62 -3.20
CA GLY A 138 -0.79 -0.82 -4.17
C GLY A 138 -0.28 0.48 -3.56
N GLN A 139 -1.16 1.22 -2.88
CA GLN A 139 -0.77 2.44 -2.18
C GLN A 139 0.25 2.18 -1.08
N LEU A 140 0.09 1.13 -0.26
CA LEU A 140 1.09 0.76 0.74
C LEU A 140 2.47 0.52 0.10
N VAL A 141 2.53 -0.28 -0.97
CA VAL A 141 3.78 -0.54 -1.70
C VAL A 141 4.40 0.76 -2.20
N HIS A 142 3.62 1.65 -2.81
CA HIS A 142 4.07 2.96 -3.26
C HIS A 142 4.63 3.83 -2.11
N TYR A 143 3.92 3.89 -0.98
CA TYR A 143 4.33 4.67 0.18
C TYR A 143 5.68 4.19 0.73
N PHE A 144 5.83 2.88 0.92
CA PHE A 144 7.08 2.29 1.38
C PHE A 144 8.21 2.49 0.37
N HIS A 145 7.96 2.31 -0.93
CA HIS A 145 8.95 2.48 -1.99
C HIS A 145 9.52 3.89 -2.02
N GLY A 146 8.68 4.92 -2.03
CA GLY A 146 9.19 6.29 -2.03
C GLY A 146 9.85 6.69 -0.70
N LEU A 147 9.49 6.07 0.44
CA LEU A 147 10.16 6.32 1.72
C LEU A 147 11.58 5.75 1.73
N LEU A 148 11.74 4.52 1.26
CA LEU A 148 13.03 3.81 1.26
C LEU A 148 13.91 4.22 0.08
N GLY A 149 13.29 4.76 -0.97
CA GLY A 149 13.90 5.37 -2.14
C GLY A 149 14.46 4.37 -3.16
N PRO A 150 14.54 4.75 -4.45
CA PRO A 150 15.27 3.99 -5.46
C PRO A 150 16.81 4.13 -5.34
N TRP A 151 17.30 5.08 -4.54
CA TRP A 151 18.72 5.39 -4.39
C TRP A 151 19.20 5.08 -2.97
N LYS A 152 20.23 4.24 -2.89
CA LYS A 152 20.99 3.84 -1.69
C LYS A 152 21.40 5.05 -0.83
N CYS A 153 20.56 5.52 0.09
CA CYS A 153 21.00 6.44 1.14
C CYS A 153 20.19 6.44 2.45
N VAL A 154 19.16 5.58 2.62
CA VAL A 154 18.44 5.45 3.92
C VAL A 154 18.63 4.07 4.57
N ALA A 155 19.36 3.15 3.92
CA ALA A 155 19.61 1.80 4.45
C ALA A 155 20.35 1.79 5.81
N ALA A 156 20.99 2.89 6.22
CA ALA A 156 21.61 3.00 7.54
C ALA A 156 20.59 3.27 8.67
N ASP A 157 19.41 3.82 8.37
CA ASP A 157 18.42 4.28 9.37
C ASP A 157 17.00 3.70 9.16
N ALA A 158 16.78 2.87 8.13
CA ALA A 158 15.50 2.20 7.94
C ALA A 158 15.31 1.10 9.00
N SER A 159 14.27 1.22 9.82
CA SER A 159 13.96 0.21 10.84
C SER A 159 13.61 -1.13 10.18
N SER A 160 13.97 -2.23 10.85
CA SER A 160 13.55 -3.58 10.44
C SER A 160 12.03 -3.67 10.27
N GLU A 161 11.27 -2.98 11.12
CA GLU A 161 9.80 -2.92 11.02
C GLU A 161 9.29 -2.30 9.72
N CYS A 162 9.97 -1.28 9.19
CA CYS A 162 9.61 -0.64 7.93
C CYS A 162 9.85 -1.58 6.74
N ILE A 163 11.01 -2.25 6.72
CA ILE A 163 11.37 -3.20 5.65
C ILE A 163 10.45 -4.42 5.70
N SER A 164 10.18 -4.96 6.89
CA SER A 164 9.21 -6.04 7.07
C SER A 164 7.79 -5.63 6.66
N GLY A 165 7.40 -4.38 6.92
CA GLY A 165 6.13 -3.83 6.43
C GLY A 165 6.02 -3.84 4.91
N LEU A 166 7.07 -3.39 4.20
CA LEU A 166 7.12 -3.44 2.75
C LEU A 166 7.03 -4.87 2.20
N ILE A 167 7.79 -5.81 2.78
CA ILE A 167 7.75 -7.23 2.37
C ILE A 167 6.30 -7.75 2.40
N ILE A 168 5.60 -7.53 3.51
CA ILE A 168 4.20 -7.98 3.64
C ILE A 168 3.30 -7.26 2.64
N ALA A 169 3.47 -5.95 2.43
CA ALA A 169 2.66 -5.19 1.48
C ALA A 169 2.83 -5.72 0.04
N ILE A 170 4.05 -6.04 -0.38
CA ILE A 170 4.35 -6.67 -1.67
C ILE A 170 3.64 -8.02 -1.79
N GLU A 171 3.75 -8.88 -0.77
CA GLU A 171 3.12 -10.20 -0.80
C GLU A 171 1.59 -10.13 -0.91
N LEU A 172 0.97 -9.23 -0.15
CA LEU A 172 -0.47 -8.99 -0.18
C LEU A 172 -0.91 -8.50 -1.56
N LEU A 173 -0.15 -7.57 -2.15
CA LEU A 173 -0.44 -7.05 -3.48
C LEU A 173 -0.29 -8.13 -4.56
N VAL A 174 0.83 -8.87 -4.57
CA VAL A 174 1.08 -9.95 -5.54
C VAL A 174 -0.01 -11.02 -5.46
N THR A 175 -0.42 -11.39 -4.24
CA THR A 175 -1.49 -12.38 -4.04
C THR A 175 -2.81 -11.88 -4.61
N SER A 176 -3.17 -10.61 -4.33
CA SER A 176 -4.41 -10.01 -4.79
C SER A 176 -4.44 -9.83 -6.32
N LEU A 177 -3.32 -9.43 -6.94
CA LEU A 177 -3.20 -9.33 -8.39
C LEU A 177 -3.31 -10.70 -9.07
N LYS A 178 -2.72 -11.75 -8.48
CA LYS A 178 -2.88 -13.13 -8.97
C LYS A 178 -4.32 -13.60 -8.89
N GLU A 179 -5.00 -13.33 -7.78
CA GLU A 179 -6.44 -13.61 -7.62
C GLU A 179 -7.25 -12.91 -8.72
N TYR A 180 -7.02 -11.62 -8.95
CA TYR A 180 -7.73 -10.83 -9.96
C TYR A 180 -7.53 -11.35 -11.39
N HIS A 181 -6.29 -11.69 -11.75
CA HIS A 181 -6.00 -12.27 -13.06
C HIS A 181 -6.58 -13.68 -13.22
N SER A 182 -6.64 -14.47 -12.15
CA SER A 182 -7.21 -15.82 -12.17
C SER A 182 -8.73 -15.83 -12.37
N GLU A 183 -9.43 -14.77 -11.94
CA GLU A 183 -10.87 -14.58 -12.16
C GLU A 183 -11.22 -14.19 -13.62
N GLY A 184 -10.23 -14.11 -14.51
CA GLY A 184 -10.45 -13.86 -15.94
C GLY A 184 -10.51 -12.38 -16.32
N HIS A 185 -10.17 -11.48 -15.40
CA HIS A 185 -10.11 -10.04 -15.65
C HIS A 185 -8.85 -9.58 -16.43
N GLY A 186 -8.06 -10.52 -16.95
CA GLY A 186 -6.87 -10.28 -17.77
C GLY A 186 -6.91 -11.04 -19.10
N VAL A 187 -7.85 -10.70 -20.00
CA VAL A 187 -7.68 -11.05 -21.42
C VAL A 187 -7.04 -9.86 -22.12
N VAL A 188 -5.71 -9.90 -22.24
CA VAL A 188 -5.00 -9.22 -23.31
C VAL A 188 -5.61 -9.71 -24.62
N VAL A 189 -6.28 -8.80 -25.34
CA VAL A 189 -6.70 -9.01 -26.72
C VAL A 189 -5.46 -9.41 -27.50
N LYS A 190 -5.30 -10.70 -27.80
CA LYS A 190 -4.45 -11.12 -28.91
C LYS A 190 -5.00 -10.40 -30.13
N ARG A 191 -4.24 -9.43 -30.66
CA ARG A 191 -4.49 -8.88 -31.99
C ARG A 191 -4.63 -10.06 -32.94
N THR A 192 -5.84 -10.27 -33.44
CA THR A 192 -6.12 -11.06 -34.63
C THR A 192 -5.45 -10.33 -35.79
N GLY A 193 -4.21 -10.70 -36.07
CA GLY A 193 -3.53 -10.34 -37.31
C GLY A 193 -3.85 -11.41 -38.34
N VAL A 194 -4.89 -11.17 -39.13
CA VAL A 194 -5.01 -11.76 -40.47
C VAL A 194 -4.01 -11.03 -41.35
N LEU A 195 -3.02 -11.77 -41.86
CA LEU A 195 -2.68 -11.90 -43.28
C LEU A 195 -1.68 -13.06 -43.44
#